data_AF-A0A7V8NQC1-F1
#
_entry.id   AF-A0A7V8NQC1-F1
#
_cell.length_a   1.000
_cell.length_b   1.000
_cell.length_c   1.000
_cell.angle_alpha   90.00
_cell.angle_beta   90.00
_cell.angle_gamma   90.00
#
_symmetry.space_group_name_H-M   'P 1'
#
loop_
_entity.id
_entity.type
_entity.pdbx_description
1 polymer ?
#
loop_
_entity_poly.entity_id
_entity_poly.type
_entity_poly.pdbx_seq_one_letter_code
_entity_poly.pdbx_strand_id
1 'polypeptide(L)'
;ATWTFRRGVAEASISLGGRVRLSTTVGVRECVLAGLGLAIASEWMFAPELKAKTVKAVLTDWSLPPVEAWAIFPAGRQTSAKTRTFASFIESQMLNRDRFQQQMGAGN
;
A
#
# COMPACT_ATOMS: atom_id res chain seq x y z
N ALA A 1 -2.48 -17.10 -0.91
CA ALA A 1 -1.36 -16.41 -0.22
C ALA A 1 -1.73 -16.34 1.26
N THR A 2 -0.77 -16.55 2.15
CA THR A 2 -1.01 -16.49 3.61
C THR A 2 -0.76 -15.07 4.10
N TRP A 3 -1.73 -14.51 4.81
CA TRP A 3 -1.67 -13.16 5.37
C TRP A 3 -1.78 -13.22 6.88
N THR A 4 -0.93 -12.44 7.54
CA THR A 4 -0.91 -12.32 9.00
C THR A 4 -1.50 -10.98 9.39
N PHE A 5 -2.50 -10.99 10.26
CA PHE A 5 -3.13 -9.81 10.84
C PHE A 5 -2.85 -9.76 12.34
N ARG A 6 -2.67 -8.56 12.90
CA ARG A 6 -2.42 -8.35 14.33
C ARG A 6 -3.44 -7.41 14.95
N ARG A 7 -3.84 -7.70 16.19
CA ARG A 7 -4.68 -6.84 17.03
C ARG A 7 -4.21 -6.94 18.48
N GLY A 8 -3.46 -5.94 18.94
CA GLY A 8 -2.77 -6.01 20.23
C GLY A 8 -1.82 -7.21 20.27
N VAL A 9 -2.02 -8.11 21.23
CA VAL A 9 -1.25 -9.36 21.37
C VAL A 9 -1.79 -10.51 20.52
N ALA A 10 -2.95 -10.35 19.88
CA ALA A 10 -3.55 -11.38 19.03
C ALA A 10 -2.96 -11.33 17.63
N GLU A 11 -2.67 -12.51 17.08
CA GLU A 11 -2.22 -12.70 15.70
C GLU A 11 -3.10 -13.72 15.00
N ALA A 12 -3.49 -13.45 13.76
CA ALA A 12 -4.29 -14.34 12.93
C ALA A 12 -3.63 -14.51 11.56
N SER A 13 -3.17 -15.73 11.26
CA SER A 13 -2.60 -16.09 9.96
C SER A 13 -3.61 -16.86 9.14
N ILE A 14 -4.04 -16.29 8.01
CA ILE A 14 -5.14 -16.80 7.18
C ILE A 14 -4.65 -17.00 5.75
N SER A 15 -4.88 -18.20 5.21
CA SER A 15 -4.71 -18.47 3.79
C SER A 15 -5.91 -17.95 3.01
N LEU A 16 -5.70 -16.90 2.20
CA LEU A 16 -6.76 -16.35 1.37
C LEU A 16 -6.93 -17.16 0.08
N GLY A 17 -8.15 -17.69 -0.12
CA GLY A 17 -8.62 -18.30 -1.36
C GLY A 17 -9.75 -17.47 -1.97
N GLY A 18 -9.40 -16.44 -2.74
CA GLY A 18 -10.37 -15.59 -3.43
C GLY A 18 -10.72 -16.09 -4.84
N ARG A 19 -11.88 -15.68 -5.37
CA ARG A 19 -12.32 -16.00 -6.74
C ARG A 19 -11.45 -15.36 -7.82
N VAL A 20 -10.80 -14.26 -7.49
CA VAL A 20 -9.93 -13.49 -8.38
C VAL A 20 -8.58 -13.29 -7.70
N ARG A 21 -7.50 -13.49 -8.45
CA ARG A 21 -6.12 -13.26 -8.00
C ARG A 21 -5.39 -12.46 -9.07
N LEU A 22 -4.85 -11.31 -8.67
CA LEU A 22 -4.18 -10.38 -9.56
C LEU A 22 -2.83 -9.99 -8.98
N SER A 23 -1.87 -9.72 -9.86
CA SER A 23 -0.56 -9.17 -9.52
C SER A 23 -0.46 -7.66 -9.76
N THR A 24 -1.57 -7.02 -10.16
CA THR A 24 -1.61 -5.58 -10.47
C THR A 24 -2.52 -4.84 -9.50
N THR A 25 -2.07 -3.67 -9.04
CA THR A 25 -2.84 -2.81 -8.12
C THR A 25 -4.07 -2.21 -8.80
N VAL A 26 -3.95 -1.81 -10.07
CA VAL A 26 -5.07 -1.29 -10.87
C VAL A 26 -6.18 -2.33 -10.99
N GLY A 27 -5.83 -3.59 -11.30
CA GLY A 27 -6.83 -4.65 -11.42
C GLY A 27 -7.53 -4.95 -10.10
N VAL A 28 -6.80 -4.93 -8.98
CA VAL A 28 -7.40 -5.04 -7.63
C VAL A 28 -8.37 -3.90 -7.38
N ARG A 29 -7.99 -2.66 -7.72
CA ARG A 29 -8.84 -1.47 -7.56
C ARG A 29 -10.15 -1.60 -8.32
N GLU A 30 -10.09 -1.91 -9.61
CA GLU A 30 -11.28 -2.06 -10.45
C GLU A 30 -12.20 -3.20 -9.97
N CYS A 31 -11.63 -4.31 -9.47
CA CYS A 31 -12.43 -5.39 -8.89
C CYS A 31 -13.21 -4.94 -7.65
N VAL A 32 -12.62 -4.12 -6.78
CA VAL A 32 -13.33 -3.57 -5.61
C VAL A 32 -14.43 -2.62 -6.05
N LEU A 33 -14.15 -1.73 -7.02
CA LEU A 33 -15.15 -0.77 -7.52
C LEU A 33 -16.32 -1.45 -8.25
N ALA A 34 -16.06 -2.57 -8.91
CA ALA A 34 -17.09 -3.40 -9.53
C ALA A 34 -17.83 -4.32 -8.54
N GLY A 35 -17.50 -4.27 -7.23
CA GLY A 35 -18.21 -5.02 -6.19
C GLY A 35 -17.85 -6.51 -6.10
N LEU A 36 -16.68 -6.93 -6.60
CA LEU A 36 -16.27 -8.34 -6.59
C LEU A 36 -15.83 -8.84 -5.20
N GLY A 37 -15.73 -7.95 -4.21
CA GLY A 37 -15.49 -8.31 -2.80
C GLY A 37 -14.44 -7.45 -2.11
N LEU A 38 -13.80 -8.03 -1.09
CA LEU A 38 -12.78 -7.38 -0.27
C LEU A 38 -11.39 -7.53 -0.89
N ALA A 39 -10.53 -6.53 -0.67
CA ALA A 39 -9.12 -6.57 -1.04
C ALA A 39 -8.24 -6.08 0.12
N ILE A 40 -7.02 -6.62 0.17
CA ILE A 40 -5.94 -6.01 0.96
C ILE A 40 -5.27 -4.97 0.06
N ALA A 41 -5.24 -3.73 0.52
CA ALA A 41 -4.92 -2.58 -0.28
C ALA A 41 -4.28 -1.49 0.57
N SER A 42 -3.38 -0.72 -0.03
CA SER A 42 -2.93 0.55 0.54
C SER A 42 -4.05 1.58 0.48
N GLU A 43 -4.18 2.39 1.53
CA GLU A 43 -5.23 3.39 1.68
C GLU A 43 -5.29 4.39 0.51
N TRP A 44 -4.13 4.86 0.03
CA TRP A 44 -4.04 5.80 -1.10
C TRP A 44 -4.72 5.31 -2.39
N MET A 45 -4.85 3.99 -2.60
CA MET A 45 -5.51 3.46 -3.80
C MET A 45 -7.00 3.76 -3.85
N PHE A 46 -7.61 4.05 -2.69
CA PHE A 46 -9.04 4.30 -2.55
C PHE A 46 -9.32 5.62 -1.81
N ALA A 47 -8.35 6.54 -1.71
CA ALA A 47 -8.51 7.75 -0.91
C ALA A 47 -9.78 8.58 -1.29
N PRO A 48 -10.10 8.80 -2.59
CA PRO A 48 -11.34 9.45 -2.98
C PRO A 48 -12.59 8.66 -2.56
N GLU A 49 -12.58 7.34 -2.75
CA GLU A 49 -13.72 6.47 -2.47
C GLU A 49 -13.97 6.25 -0.98
N LEU A 50 -12.91 6.22 -0.17
CA LEU A 50 -12.99 6.20 1.29
C LEU A 50 -13.59 7.51 1.80
N LYS A 51 -13.18 8.65 1.23
CA LYS A 51 -13.75 9.96 1.56
C LYS A 51 -15.22 10.05 1.14
N ALA A 52 -15.56 9.54 -0.05
CA ALA A 52 -16.93 9.50 -0.58
C ALA A 52 -17.79 8.39 0.05
N LYS A 53 -17.20 7.50 0.85
CA LYS A 53 -17.83 6.31 1.44
C LYS A 53 -18.39 5.31 0.42
N THR A 54 -17.93 5.35 -0.82
CA THR A 54 -18.25 4.34 -1.85
C THR A 54 -17.41 3.07 -1.66
N VAL A 55 -16.25 3.19 -1.01
CA VAL A 55 -15.46 2.09 -0.46
C VAL A 55 -15.33 2.31 1.04
N LYS A 56 -15.28 1.22 1.82
CA LYS A 56 -15.16 1.26 3.27
C LYS A 56 -14.00 0.39 3.74
N ALA A 57 -13.13 0.95 4.58
CA ALA A 57 -12.15 0.17 5.32
C ALA A 57 -12.86 -0.78 6.30
N VAL A 58 -12.45 -2.04 6.30
CA VAL A 58 -12.96 -3.09 7.19
C VAL A 58 -11.83 -3.66 8.01
N LEU A 59 -12.16 -4.38 9.10
CA LEU A 59 -11.17 -4.93 10.02
C LEU A 59 -10.22 -3.85 10.57
N THR A 60 -10.72 -2.64 10.85
CA THR A 60 -9.93 -1.48 11.28
C THR A 60 -9.25 -1.66 12.64
N ASP A 61 -9.68 -2.65 13.43
CA ASP A 61 -9.01 -3.04 14.68
C ASP A 61 -7.80 -3.95 14.44
N TRP A 62 -7.58 -4.37 13.20
CA TRP A 62 -6.49 -5.25 12.79
C TRP A 62 -5.51 -4.50 11.89
N SER A 63 -4.22 -4.78 12.07
CA SER A 63 -3.15 -4.25 11.23
C SER A 63 -2.41 -5.38 10.51
N LEU A 64 -1.86 -5.05 9.35
CA LEU A 64 -0.86 -5.88 8.69
C LEU A 64 0.53 -5.57 9.27
N PRO A 65 1.47 -6.52 9.26
CA PRO A 65 2.86 -6.24 9.53
C PRO A 65 3.35 -5.07 8.65
N PRO A 66 4.19 -4.17 9.19
CA PRO A 66 4.76 -3.10 8.40
C PRO A 66 5.58 -3.68 7.25
N VAL A 67 5.49 -3.04 6.09
CA VAL A 67 6.32 -3.35 4.92
C VAL A 67 7.43 -2.31 4.86
N GLU A 68 8.67 -2.77 4.84
CA GLU A 68 9.83 -1.90 4.69
C GLU A 68 10.04 -1.52 3.22
N ALA A 69 10.25 -0.23 2.96
CA ALA A 69 10.59 0.28 1.64
C ALA A 69 12.10 0.55 1.57
N TRP A 70 12.75 0.00 0.55
CA TRP A 70 14.21 0.07 0.39
C TRP A 70 14.57 0.76 -0.93
N ALA A 71 15.53 1.70 -0.88
CA ALA A 71 16.19 2.23 -2.07
C ALA A 71 17.47 1.41 -2.35
N ILE A 72 17.49 0.68 -3.46
CA ILE A 72 18.60 -0.20 -3.83
C ILE A 72 19.44 0.46 -4.92
N PHE A 73 20.77 0.51 -4.72
CA PHE A 73 21.73 1.03 -5.69
C PHE A 73 22.62 -0.09 -6.24
N PRO A 74 23.02 -0.05 -7.53
CA PRO A 74 23.90 -1.07 -8.11
C PRO A 74 25.23 -1.18 -7.36
N ALA A 75 25.68 -2.41 -7.10
CA ALA A 75 26.97 -2.67 -6.47
C ALA A 75 28.14 -2.23 -7.37
N GLY A 76 29.25 -1.79 -6.76
CA GLY A 76 30.51 -1.50 -7.45
C GLY A 76 30.59 -0.14 -8.18
N ARG A 77 29.50 0.62 -8.28
CA ARG A 77 29.52 2.01 -8.76
C ARG A 77 29.21 2.95 -7.60
N GLN A 78 30.05 3.97 -7.40
CA GLN A 78 29.73 5.07 -6.49
C GLN A 78 28.38 5.69 -6.89
N THR A 79 27.38 5.60 -6.01
CA THR A 79 26.08 6.23 -6.24
C THR A 79 26.28 7.72 -6.43
N SER A 80 25.88 8.25 -7.59
CA SER A 80 26.05 9.67 -7.93
C SER A 80 25.37 10.58 -6.91
N ALA A 81 25.89 11.80 -6.74
CA ALA A 81 25.27 12.81 -5.88
C ALA A 81 23.79 13.04 -6.25
N LYS A 82 23.47 13.14 -7.55
CA LYS A 82 22.10 13.29 -8.05
C LYS A 82 21.18 12.14 -7.60
N THR A 83 21.65 10.90 -7.68
CA THR A 83 20.89 9.73 -7.26
C THR A 83 20.65 9.73 -5.75
N ARG A 84 21.66 10.09 -4.94
CA ARG A 84 21.51 10.22 -3.48
C ARG A 84 20.54 11.33 -3.10
N THR A 85 20.64 12.48 -3.75
CA THR A 85 19.72 13.61 -3.54
C THR A 85 18.28 13.21 -3.89
N PHE A 86 18.08 12.50 -5.00
CA PHE A 86 16.75 12.00 -5.36
C PHE A 86 16.19 11.01 -4.33
N ALA A 87 16.99 10.04 -3.88
CA ALA A 87 16.57 9.09 -2.85
C ALA A 87 16.20 9.80 -1.54
N SER A 88 17.03 10.77 -1.10
CA SER A 88 16.78 11.59 0.09
C SER A 88 15.50 12.41 -0.06
N PHE A 89 15.22 12.93 -1.26
CA PHE A 89 13.97 13.63 -1.54
C PHE A 89 12.77 12.68 -1.40
N ILE A 90 12.79 11.51 -2.02
CA ILE A 90 11.69 10.53 -1.90
C ILE A 90 11.48 10.10 -0.45
N GLU A 91 12.54 9.85 0.30
CA GLU A 91 12.48 9.56 1.73
C GLU A 91 11.76 10.69 2.49
N SER A 92 12.14 11.95 2.26
CA SER A 92 11.46 13.11 2.88
C SER A 92 9.97 13.18 2.54
N GLN A 93 9.58 12.76 1.33
CA GLN A 93 8.17 12.73 0.92
C GLN A 93 7.42 11.60 1.64
N MET A 94 8.00 10.41 1.73
CA MET A 94 7.39 9.25 2.39
C MET A 94 7.22 9.45 3.90
N LEU A 95 8.14 10.16 4.55
CA LEU A 95 8.03 10.51 5.97
C LEU A 95 6.89 11.51 6.25
N ASN A 96 6.52 12.33 5.27
CA ASN A 96 5.39 13.23 5.36
C ASN A 96 4.10 12.52 4.90
N ARG A 97 3.58 11.66 5.78
CA ARG A 97 2.46 10.73 5.51
C ARG A 97 1.27 11.41 4.83
N ASP A 98 0.85 12.59 5.30
CA ASP A 98 -0.33 13.28 4.77
C ASP A 98 -0.13 13.74 3.32
N ARG A 99 1.04 14.30 3.02
CA ARG A 99 1.40 14.73 1.67
C ARG A 99 1.59 13.54 0.73
N PHE A 100 2.26 12.48 1.20
CA PHE A 100 2.50 11.28 0.38
C PHE A 100 1.20 10.61 -0.04
N GLN A 101 0.25 10.45 0.88
CA GLN A 101 -1.06 9.86 0.59
C GLN A 101 -1.84 10.72 -0.42
N GLN A 102 -1.78 12.05 -0.28
CA GLN A 102 -2.46 12.98 -1.20
C GLN A 102 -1.85 12.95 -2.61
N GLN A 103 -0.52 12.88 -2.71
CA GLN A 103 0.19 12.88 -4.00
C GLN A 103 0.07 11.53 -4.74
N MET A 104 0.01 10.42 -4.00
CA MET A 104 -0.20 9.07 -4.56
C MET A 104 -1.67 8.79 -4.93
N GLY A 105 -2.63 9.37 -4.19
CA GLY A 105 -4.06 9.24 -4.46
C GLY A 105 -4.61 10.24 -5.49
N ALA A 106 -3.83 11.27 -5.86
CA ALA A 106 -4.20 12.26 -6.88
C ALA A 106 -3.82 11.88 -8.31
N GLY A 107 -3.25 10.68 -8.52
CA GLY A 107 -2.96 10.16 -9.85
C GLY A 107 -4.24 9.73 -10.56
N ASN A 108 -4.80 10.61 -11.39
CA ASN A 108 -5.69 10.27 -12.49
C ASN A 108 -5.00 10.63 -13.80
#